data_AF-A0A358AG99-F1
#
_entry.id   AF-A0A358AG99-F1
#
_cell.length_a   1.000
_cell.length_b   1.000
_cell.length_c   1.000
_cell.angle_alpha   90.00
_cell.angle_beta   90.00
_cell.angle_gamma   90.00
#
_symmetry.space_group_name_H-M   'P 1'
#
loop_
_entity.id
_entity.type
_entity.pdbx_description
1 polymer ?
#
loop_
_entity_poly.entity_id
_entity_poly.type
_entity_poly.pdbx_seq_one_letter_code
_entity_poly.pdbx_strand_id
1 'polypeptide(L)'
;MRLVNGLGDGLAGLVLEQYSRHFAAHIFQKKWFSEEKALAGFVKARFDARYMIVKDRTEPVSSGPEAIEARVLIENDASDTTVL
;
A
#
# COMPACT_ATOMS: atom_id res chain seq x y z
N MET A 1 -6.79 4.97 -8.68
CA MET A 1 -7.40 3.72 -9.19
C MET A 1 -7.11 2.59 -8.19
N ARG A 2 -8.05 1.69 -7.93
CA ARG A 2 -7.80 0.49 -7.11
C ARG A 2 -7.41 -0.67 -8.03
N LEU A 3 -6.22 -1.23 -7.81
CA LEU A 3 -5.66 -2.35 -8.58
C LEU A 3 -5.97 -3.71 -7.95
N VAL A 4 -6.05 -3.74 -6.62
CA VAL A 4 -6.42 -4.92 -5.85
C VAL A 4 -7.41 -4.51 -4.77
N ASN A 5 -8.50 -5.25 -4.66
CA ASN A 5 -9.63 -5.04 -3.77
C ASN A 5 -9.88 -6.28 -2.88
N GLY A 6 -8.80 -6.84 -2.33
CA GLY A 6 -8.86 -7.92 -1.37
C GLY A 6 -9.33 -9.24 -1.96
N LEU A 7 -10.27 -9.88 -1.25
CA LEU A 7 -10.80 -11.19 -1.61
C LEU A 7 -11.45 -11.21 -2.99
N GLY A 8 -12.03 -10.08 -3.44
CA GLY A 8 -12.65 -9.97 -4.77
C GLY A 8 -11.69 -10.26 -5.92
N ASP A 9 -10.38 -10.03 -5.72
CA ASP A 9 -9.33 -10.29 -6.69
C ASP A 9 -8.46 -11.51 -6.30
N GLY A 10 -8.95 -12.35 -5.37
CA GLY A 10 -8.23 -13.53 -4.87
C GLY A 10 -7.09 -13.21 -3.90
N LEU A 11 -6.86 -11.94 -3.56
CA LEU A 11 -5.77 -11.47 -2.70
C LEU A 11 -6.31 -11.03 -1.34
N ALA A 12 -6.94 -11.96 -0.62
CA ALA A 12 -7.57 -11.69 0.67
C ALA A 12 -6.61 -10.98 1.64
N GLY A 13 -7.07 -9.85 2.19
CA GLY A 13 -6.33 -9.04 3.16
C GLY A 13 -5.38 -8.00 2.55
N LEU A 14 -5.39 -7.78 1.23
CA LEU A 14 -4.59 -6.76 0.56
C LEU A 14 -5.48 -5.82 -0.25
N VAL A 15 -5.29 -4.52 -0.10
CA VAL A 15 -5.79 -3.51 -1.04
C VAL A 15 -4.59 -2.78 -1.63
N LEU A 16 -4.56 -2.60 -2.95
CA LEU A 16 -3.51 -1.84 -3.63
C LEU A 16 -4.16 -0.72 -4.44
N GLU A 17 -3.74 0.51 -4.17
CA GLU A 17 -4.22 1.72 -4.83
C GLU A 17 -3.08 2.41 -5.57
N GLN A 18 -3.40 2.95 -6.75
CA GLN A 18 -2.49 3.71 -7.60
C GLN A 18 -2.99 5.15 -7.75
N TYR A 19 -2.08 6.09 -7.55
CA TYR A 19 -2.23 7.54 -7.73
C TYR A 19 -1.09 8.01 -8.65
N SER A 20 -1.32 8.02 -9.97
CA SER A 20 -0.25 8.24 -10.95
C SER A 20 0.91 7.23 -10.76
N ARG A 21 2.13 7.68 -10.45
CA ARG A 21 3.30 6.83 -10.14
C ARG A 21 3.47 6.54 -8.64
N HIS A 22 2.49 6.91 -7.82
CA HIS A 22 2.47 6.65 -6.38
C HIS A 22 1.52 5.51 -6.04
N PHE A 23 1.89 4.69 -5.06
CA PHE A 23 1.15 3.49 -4.68
C PHE A 23 0.91 3.44 -3.18
N ALA A 24 -0.24 2.90 -2.79
CA ALA A 24 -0.56 2.62 -1.39
C ALA A 24 -1.07 1.20 -1.26
N ALA A 25 -0.39 0.40 -0.43
CA ALA A 25 -0.87 -0.91 0.00
C ALA A 25 -1.52 -0.78 1.38
N HIS A 26 -2.71 -1.34 1.55
CA HIS A 26 -3.36 -1.46 2.86
C HIS A 26 -3.41 -2.94 3.23
N ILE A 27 -2.79 -3.29 4.36
CA ILE A 27 -2.63 -4.68 4.80
C ILE A 27 -3.60 -4.96 5.95
N PHE A 28 -4.53 -5.88 5.71
CA PHE A 28 -5.51 -6.36 6.70
C PHE A 28 -5.17 -7.77 7.21
N GLN A 29 -4.17 -8.44 6.62
CA GLN A 29 -3.68 -9.75 7.07
C GLN A 29 -2.15 -9.76 7.12
N LYS A 30 -1.59 -10.17 8.26
CA LYS A 30 -0.14 -10.10 8.53
C LYS A 30 0.76 -10.82 7.52
N LYS A 31 0.23 -11.82 6.80
CA LYS A 31 0.97 -12.53 5.74
C LYS A 31 1.53 -11.59 4.67
N TRP A 32 0.90 -10.45 4.41
CA TRP A 32 1.36 -9.52 3.37
C TRP A 32 2.61 -8.75 3.78
N PHE A 33 2.93 -8.68 5.08
CA PHE A 33 4.17 -8.05 5.55
C PHE A 33 5.42 -8.77 5.06
N SER A 34 5.37 -10.11 4.90
CA SER A 34 6.51 -10.85 4.32
C SER A 34 6.69 -10.59 2.82
N GLU A 35 5.64 -10.14 2.14
CA GLU A 35 5.59 -9.94 0.69
C GLU A 35 5.80 -8.48 0.26
N GLU A 36 5.95 -7.55 1.20
CA GLU A 36 6.07 -6.11 0.94
C GLU A 36 7.14 -5.76 -0.10
N LYS A 37 8.31 -6.39 -0.01
CA LYS A 37 9.41 -6.19 -0.96
C LYS A 37 9.08 -6.71 -2.36
N ALA A 38 8.39 -7.86 -2.44
CA ALA A 38 7.95 -8.41 -3.71
C ALA A 38 6.89 -7.52 -4.36
N LEU A 39 5.96 -6.99 -3.56
CA LEU A 39 4.95 -6.04 -4.01
C LEU A 39 5.58 -4.74 -4.52
N ALA A 40 6.54 -4.17 -3.77
CA ALA A 40 7.30 -2.99 -4.18
C ALA A 40 8.08 -3.23 -5.48
N GLY A 41 8.77 -4.37 -5.59
CA GLY A 41 9.47 -4.77 -6.81
C GLY A 41 8.54 -4.88 -8.02
N PHE A 42 7.36 -5.49 -7.82
CA PHE A 42 6.35 -5.62 -8.87
C PHE A 42 5.85 -4.26 -9.36
N VAL A 43 5.45 -3.36 -8.45
CA VAL A 43 4.91 -2.05 -8.86
C VAL A 43 5.98 -1.17 -9.50
N LYS A 44 7.23 -1.25 -9.02
CA LYS A 44 8.37 -0.55 -9.62
C LYS A 44 8.63 -1.04 -11.05
N ALA A 45 8.68 -2.36 -11.25
CA ALA A 45 9.00 -2.94 -12.54
C ALA A 45 7.87 -2.81 -13.57
N ARG A 46 6.61 -2.90 -13.15
CA ARG A 46 5.45 -2.94 -14.06
C ARG A 46 4.80 -1.59 -14.32
N PHE A 47 4.95 -0.65 -13.40
CA PHE A 47 4.24 0.64 -13.46
C PHE A 47 5.16 1.86 -13.32
N ASP A 48 6.49 1.67 -13.28
CA ASP A 48 7.46 2.75 -13.00
C ASP A 48 7.13 3.51 -11.70
N ALA A 49 6.78 2.76 -10.65
CA ALA A 49 6.43 3.36 -9.35
C ALA A 49 7.60 4.20 -8.80
N ARG A 50 7.28 5.45 -8.44
CA ARG A 50 8.22 6.43 -7.87
C ARG A 50 8.11 6.53 -6.35
N TYR A 51 6.93 6.19 -5.82
CA TYR A 51 6.66 6.17 -4.40
C TYR A 51 5.72 5.02 -4.04
N MET A 52 5.96 4.40 -2.89
CA MET A 52 5.04 3.39 -2.37
C MET A 52 5.02 3.41 -0.85
N ILE A 53 3.81 3.43 -0.30
CA ILE A 53 3.57 3.27 1.15
C ILE A 53 2.80 2.00 1.43
N VAL A 54 3.06 1.43 2.60
CA VAL A 54 2.27 0.36 3.19
C VAL A 54 1.64 0.87 4.47
N LYS A 55 0.34 0.62 4.64
CA LYS A 55 -0.45 0.98 5.82
C LYS A 55 -0.89 -0.29 6.52
N ASP A 56 -0.50 -0.45 7.79
CA ASP A 56 -1.03 -1.52 8.63
C ASP A 56 -2.49 -1.22 8.99
N ARG A 57 -3.39 -2.17 8.69
CA ARG A 57 -4.82 -2.16 9.01
C ARG A 57 -5.24 -3.45 9.72
N THR A 58 -4.28 -4.17 10.31
CA THR A 58 -4.54 -5.42 11.03
C THR A 58 -5.14 -5.19 12.41
N GLU A 59 -4.97 -3.99 12.99
CA GLU A 59 -5.63 -3.59 14.23
C GLU A 59 -7.00 -2.91 13.98
N PRO A 60 -7.98 -3.07 14.89
CA PRO A 60 -9.30 -2.47 14.75
C PRO A 60 -9.24 -0.93 14.79
N VAL A 61 -10.11 -0.28 14.00
CA VAL A 61 -10.24 1.19 13.84
C VAL A 61 -10.50 1.96 15.16
N SER A 62 -10.73 1.27 16.29
CA SER A 62 -10.89 1.90 17.61
C SER A 62 -9.57 2.29 18.28
N SER A 63 -8.42 1.86 17.76
CA SER A 63 -7.12 2.38 18.18
C SER A 63 -6.89 3.74 17.51
N GLY A 64 -6.43 4.72 18.29
CA GLY A 64 -6.37 6.12 17.89
C GLY A 64 -5.52 6.37 16.62
N PRO A 65 -5.44 7.62 16.13
CA PRO A 65 -4.71 7.97 14.90
C PRO A 65 -3.25 7.47 14.86
N GLU A 66 -2.66 7.32 16.05
CA GLU A 66 -1.32 6.80 16.35
C GLU A 66 -1.11 5.33 15.91
N ALA A 67 -2.18 4.54 15.77
CA ALA A 67 -2.09 3.10 15.50
C ALA A 67 -1.90 2.75 14.02
N ILE A 68 -1.96 3.75 13.12
CA ILE A 68 -1.73 3.56 11.69
C ILE A 68 -0.22 3.69 11.44
N GLU A 69 0.50 2.57 11.54
CA GLU A 69 1.91 2.53 11.13
C GLU A 69 1.98 2.53 9.59
N ALA A 70 2.66 3.54 9.03
CA ALA A 70 2.91 3.64 7.60
C ALA A 70 4.41 3.47 7.31
N ARG A 71 4.73 2.59 6.36
CA ARG A 71 6.11 2.31 5.93
C ARG A 71 6.30 2.71 4.48
N VAL A 72 7.36 3.45 4.18
CA VAL A 72 7.73 3.82 2.81
C VAL A 72 8.68 2.75 2.25
N LEU A 73 8.34 2.18 1.09
CA LEU A 73 9.14 1.13 0.43
C LEU A 73 9.86 1.61 -0.83
N ILE A 74 9.35 2.68 -1.45
CA ILE A 74 9.97 3.34 -2.60
C ILE A 74 9.89 4.83 -2.34
N GLU A 75 11.02 5.53 -2.45
CA GLU A 75 11.15 6.97 -2.23
C GLU A 75 12.08 7.59 -3.28
N ASN A 76 11.69 7.50 -4.55
CA ASN A 76 12.43 8.12 -5.66
C ASN A 76 11.88 9.51 -6.03
N ASP A 77 10.81 9.94 -5.37
CA ASP A 77 10.13 11.22 -5.59
C ASP A 77 9.33 11.61 -4.34
N ALA A 78 8.96 12.89 -4.21
CA ALA A 78 8.12 13.36 -3.12
C ALA A 78 6.64 13.01 -3.35
N SER A 79 5.99 12.47 -2.33
CA SER A 79 4.55 12.19 -2.38
C SER A 79 3.73 13.45 -2.11
N ASP A 80 3.65 14.36 -3.08
CA ASP A 80 2.67 15.44 -3.05
C ASP A 80 1.29 14.90 -3.45
N THR A 81 0.46 14.60 -2.47
CA THR A 81 -0.97 14.35 -2.69
C THR A 81 -1.71 15.66 -2.45
N THR A 82 -2.03 16.39 -3.52
CA THR A 82 -2.92 17.55 -3.44
C THR A 82 -4.37 17.04 -3.35
N VAL A 83 -5.05 17.33 -2.25
CA VAL A 83 -6.50 17.12 -2.15
C VAL A 83 -7.15 18.29 -2.88
N LEU A 84 -7.69 18.03 -4.08
CA LEU A 84 -8.55 18.97 -4.80
C LEU A 84 -10.01 18.77 -4.40
#